data_AF-A0A060DYL1-F1
#
_entry.id   AF-A0A060DYL1-F1
#
_cell.length_a   1.000
_cell.length_b   1.000
_cell.length_c   1.000
_cell.angle_alpha   90.00
_cell.angle_beta   90.00
_cell.angle_gamma   90.00
#
_symmetry.space_group_name_H-M   'P 1'
#
loop_
_entity.id
_entity.type
_entity.pdbx_description
1 polymer ?
#
loop_
_entity_poly.entity_id
_entity_poly.type
_entity_poly.pdbx_seq_one_letter_code
_entity_poly.pdbx_strand_id
1 'polypeptide(L)' 'MRLSIRLSAEQIAEERRRRYLAAWPMHAQLEAQHDAANGRPEKLERMTIDFTRIKAELPFPD' A
#
# COMPACT_ATOMS: atom_id res chain seq x y z
N MET A 1 -1.91 29.18 -14.56
CA MET A 1 -2.61 27.90 -14.81
C MET A 1 -2.06 26.84 -13.86
N ARG A 2 -2.83 26.43 -12.85
CA ARG A 2 -2.46 25.27 -12.02
C ARG A 2 -3.04 24.04 -12.73
N LEU A 3 -2.23 23.42 -13.58
CA LEU A 3 -2.56 22.12 -14.16
C LEU A 3 -2.59 21.12 -13.00
N SER A 4 -3.77 20.91 -12.42
CA SER A 4 -4.00 19.78 -11.54
C SER A 4 -3.97 18.54 -12.43
N ILE A 5 -2.77 18.00 -12.66
CA ILE A 5 -2.61 16.70 -13.32
C ILE A 5 -3.26 15.69 -12.38
N ARG A 6 -4.53 15.37 -12.64
CA ARG A 6 -5.18 14.23 -12.01
C ARG A 6 -4.44 13.01 -12.55
N LEU A 7 -3.76 12.29 -11.66
CA LEU A 7 -3.14 11.03 -12.02
C LEU A 7 -4.25 10.10 -12.52
N SER A 8 -4.03 9.42 -13.65
CA SER A 8 -4.93 8.37 -14.12
C SER A 8 -4.97 7.22 -13.12
N ALA A 9 -6.03 6.40 -13.16
CA ALA A 9 -6.15 5.23 -12.28
C ALA A 9 -4.91 4.30 -12.36
N GLU A 10 -4.34 4.12 -13.56
CA GLU A 10 -3.11 3.33 -13.78
C GLU A 10 -1.90 3.94 -13.07
N GLN A 11 -1.73 5.26 -13.15
CA GLN A 11 -0.64 5.99 -12.48
C GLN A 11 -0.77 5.89 -10.96
N ILE A 12 -2.00 5.95 -10.44
CA ILE A 12 -2.28 5.77 -9.01
C ILE A 12 -2.00 4.34 -8.57
N ALA A 13 -2.35 3.34 -9.38
CA ALA A 13 -2.04 1.95 -9.08
C ALA A 13 -0.53 1.69 -9.03
N GLU A 14 0.22 2.26 -9.98
CA GLU A 14 1.68 2.16 -10.02
C GLU A 14 2.33 2.86 -8.81
N GLU A 15 1.91 4.08 -8.49
CA GLU A 15 2.43 4.82 -7.34
C GLU A 15 2.08 4.11 -6.01
N ARG A 16 0.87 3.59 -5.86
CA ARG A 16 0.50 2.77 -4.70
C ARG A 16 1.39 1.55 -4.59
N ARG A 17 1.60 0.80 -5.68
CA ARG A 17 2.49 -0.37 -5.71
C ARG A 17 3.91 -0.01 -5.29
N ARG A 18 4.45 1.10 -5.80
CA ARG A 18 5.78 1.60 -5.43
C ARG A 18 5.85 1.91 -3.95
N ARG A 19 4.86 2.62 -3.39
CA ARG A 19 4.81 2.96 -1.96
C ARG A 19 4.62 1.73 -1.07
N TYR A 20 3.80 0.77 -1.48
CA TYR A 20 3.66 -0.51 -0.77
C TYR A 20 4.98 -1.24 -0.69
N LEU A 21 5.71 -1.38 -1.80
CA LEU A 21 7.00 -2.07 -1.83
C LEU A 21 8.11 -1.32 -1.08
N ALA A 22 8.04 0.01 -1.03
CA ALA A 22 8.97 0.83 -0.26
C ALA A 22 8.75 0.72 1.26
N ALA A 23 7.48 0.71 1.71
CA ALA A 23 7.14 0.54 3.11
C ALA A 23 7.25 -0.92 3.58
N TRP A 24 6.83 -1.84 2.73
CA TRP A 24 6.78 -3.28 2.97
C TRP A 24 7.34 -4.02 1.75
N PRO A 25 8.65 -4.32 1.73
CA PRO A 25 9.25 -5.14 0.68
C PRO A 25 8.60 -6.52 0.59
N MET A 26 8.69 -7.19 -0.56
CA MET A 26 8.06 -8.50 -0.79
C MET A 26 8.34 -9.54 0.31
N HIS A 27 9.59 -9.61 0.81
CA HIS A 27 9.93 -10.55 1.89
C HIS A 27 9.20 -10.22 3.20
N ALA A 28 9.06 -8.93 3.53
CA ALA A 28 8.35 -8.48 4.73
C ALA A 28 6.84 -8.72 4.61
N GLN A 29 6.27 -8.59 3.41
CA GLN A 29 4.87 -8.94 3.15
C GLN A 29 4.63 -10.44 3.35
N LEU A 30 5.52 -11.29 2.81
CA LEU A 30 5.45 -12.74 2.99
C LEU A 30 5.62 -13.14 4.46
N GLU A 31 6.55 -12.51 5.17
CA GLU A 31 6.76 -12.73 6.60
C GLU A 31 5.52 -12.33 7.41
N ALA A 32 4.91 -11.18 7.13
CA ALA A 32 3.68 -10.75 7.80
C ALA A 32 2.52 -11.74 7.59
N GLN A 33 2.36 -12.26 6.38
CA GLN A 33 1.36 -13.29 6.06
C GLN A 33 1.66 -14.61 6.78
N HIS A 34 2.93 -15.02 6.82
CA HIS A 34 3.36 -16.23 7.52
C HIS A 34 3.16 -16.12 9.04
N ASP A 35 3.58 -15.01 9.65
CA ASP A 35 3.40 -14.77 11.08
C ASP A 35 1.91 -14.75 11.46
N ALA A 36 1.06 -14.12 10.65
CA ALA A 36 -0.38 -14.14 10.86
C ALA A 36 -0.97 -15.57 10.83
N ALA A 37 -0.53 -16.40 9.88
CA ALA A 37 -0.93 -17.82 9.81
C ALA A 37 -0.47 -18.64 11.03
N ASN A 38 0.61 -18.20 11.71
CA ASN A 38 1.13 -18.81 12.93
C ASN A 38 0.59 -18.17 14.22
N GLY A 39 -0.46 -17.34 14.12
CA GLY A 39 -1.11 -16.71 15.28
C GLY A 39 -0.42 -15.45 15.80
N ARG A 40 0.46 -14.83 15.01
CA ARG A 40 1.14 -13.55 15.28
C ARG A 40 0.73 -12.50 14.25
N PRO A 41 -0.50 -11.96 14.33
CA PRO A 41 -1.03 -11.09 13.28
C PRO A 41 -0.46 -9.66 13.30
N GLU A 42 0.34 -9.27 14.29
CA GLU A 42 0.67 -7.86 14.52
C GLU A 42 1.36 -7.19 13.31
N LYS A 43 2.19 -7.93 12.57
CA LYS A 43 2.84 -7.42 11.35
C LYS A 43 1.84 -7.22 10.21
N LEU A 44 0.93 -8.16 10.03
CA LEU A 44 -0.11 -8.08 9.00
C LEU A 44 -1.09 -6.93 9.28
N GLU A 45 -1.43 -6.70 10.55
CA GLU A 45 -2.27 -5.58 10.95
C GLU A 45 -1.59 -4.24 10.65
N ARG A 46 -0.31 -4.08 11.01
CA ARG A 46 0.47 -2.86 10.69
C ARG A 46 0.56 -2.63 9.19
N MET A 47 0.88 -3.68 8.42
CA MET A 47 0.94 -3.61 6.95
C MET A 47 -0.38 -3.13 6.36
N THR A 48 -1.50 -3.66 6.86
CA THR A 48 -2.84 -3.29 6.39
C THR A 48 -3.18 -1.84 6.72
N ILE A 49 -2.78 -1.34 7.89
CA ILE A 49 -2.95 0.06 8.29
C ILE A 49 -2.14 0.98 7.37
N ASP A 50 -0.86 0.66 7.12
CA ASP A 50 -0.01 1.43 6.22
C ASP A 50 -0.56 1.48 4.79
N PHE A 51 -1.02 0.33 4.27
CA PHE A 51 -1.62 0.27 2.94
C PHE A 51 -2.91 1.08 2.86
N THR A 52 -3.73 1.05 3.90
CA THR A 52 -4.94 1.88 4.00
C THR A 52 -4.61 3.36 3.96
N ARG A 53 -3.56 3.79 4.67
CA ARG A 53 -3.07 5.18 4.63
C ARG A 53 -2.62 5.58 3.23
N ILE A 54 -1.82 4.74 2.57
CA ILE A 54 -1.36 4.99 1.19
C ILE A 54 -2.55 5.09 0.22
N LYS A 55 -3.58 4.26 0.38
CA LYS A 55 -4.81 4.33 -0.43
C LYS A 55 -5.56 5.65 -0.22
N ALA A 56 -5.62 6.14 1.00
CA ALA A 56 -6.27 7.41 1.34
C ALA A 56 -5.50 8.62 0.79
N GLU A 57 -4.17 8.56 0.75
CA GLU A 57 -3.32 9.60 0.15
C GLU A 57 -3.38 9.62 -1.38
N LEU A 58 -3.64 8.47 -2.00
CA LEU A 58 -3.71 8.29 -3.45
C LEU A 58 -5.06 7.72 -3.86
N PRO A 59 -6.18 8.41 -3.67
CA PRO A 59 -7.51 7.90 -4.04
C PRO A 59 -7.60 7.70 -5.55
N PHE A 60 -8.34 6.67 -6.00
CA PHE A 60 -8.62 6.53 -7.43
C PHE A 60 -9.52 7.69 -7.92
N PRO A 61 -9.33 8.16 -9.16
CA PRO A 61 -10.24 9.13 -9.75
C PRO A 61 -11.60 8.45 -10.00
N ASP A 62 -12.68 9.19 -9.76
CA ASP A 62 -14.07 8.81 -10.08
C ASP A 62 -14.29 8.70 -11.60
#